data_AF-A0A0S4L697-F1
#
_entry.id   AF-A0A0S4L697-F1
#
_cell.length_a   1.000
_cell.length_b   1.000
_cell.length_c   1.000
_cell.angle_alpha   90.00
_cell.angle_beta   90.00
_cell.angle_gamma   90.00
#
_symmetry.space_group_name_H-M   'P 1'
#
loop_
_entity.id
_entity.type
_entity.pdbx_description
1 polymer ?
#
loop_
_entity_poly.entity_id
_entity_poly.type
_entity_poly.pdbx_seq_one_letter_code
_entity_poly.pdbx_strand_id
1 'polypeptide(L)'
;MRMMKRLFGRRLALPAIALSSVLLVAGPSEASLVSFSFSGSIGEVGGVLFPTVGTGVMSGNITFDTSTAPIIPGTGLYLNSITGLNLNINGHIFSYASGANGLLVLNSPPLAGVDSLTAFSTVTGGAINGVLPSSFQLSLSDPSGNAFGDVNVPTAPPSLSSFARNQWRLDFGGTGNYIVGSLAHLTAVPLPAAVLLFGAGLISLVGLGAGGLRNLRGAKA
;
A
#
# COMPACT_ATOMS: atom_id res chain seq x y z
N MET A 1 -37.62 -53.63 36.42
CA MET A 1 -36.47 -54.07 35.61
C MET A 1 -36.36 -53.12 34.40
N ARG A 2 -35.19 -52.45 34.22
CA ARG A 2 -34.77 -51.54 33.10
C ARG A 2 -35.62 -50.27 32.87
N MET A 3 -35.21 -49.07 33.30
CA MET A 3 -34.14 -48.19 32.77
C MET A 3 -34.46 -47.59 31.38
N MET A 4 -34.86 -46.32 31.35
CA MET A 4 -34.60 -45.41 30.22
C MET A 4 -34.55 -43.96 30.71
N LYS A 5 -33.36 -43.59 31.21
CA LYS A 5 -32.88 -42.20 31.27
C LYS A 5 -32.37 -41.82 29.87
N ARG A 6 -32.43 -40.52 29.54
CA ARG A 6 -31.84 -39.79 28.40
C ARG A 6 -32.79 -39.49 27.24
N LEU A 7 -33.45 -38.34 27.34
CA LEU A 7 -33.89 -37.55 26.18
C LEU A 7 -33.66 -36.06 26.50
N PHE A 8 -32.45 -35.73 26.95
CA PHE A 8 -31.95 -34.36 27.04
C PHE A 8 -30.69 -34.30 26.16
N GLY A 9 -30.65 -33.40 25.17
CA GLY A 9 -29.40 -33.04 24.51
C GLY A 9 -29.22 -33.43 23.05
N ARG A 10 -30.23 -33.31 22.18
CA ARG A 10 -30.00 -33.56 20.74
C ARG A 10 -30.75 -32.67 19.75
N ARG A 11 -31.18 -31.45 20.12
CA ARG A 11 -31.89 -30.54 19.20
C ARG A 11 -31.45 -29.06 19.22
N LEU A 12 -30.26 -28.74 19.71
CA LEU A 12 -29.77 -27.35 19.75
C LEU A 12 -28.47 -27.08 18.95
N ALA A 13 -27.86 -28.10 18.34
CA ALA A 13 -26.58 -27.93 17.64
C ALA A 13 -26.69 -27.67 16.12
N LEU A 14 -27.90 -27.51 15.57
CA LEU A 14 -28.11 -27.46 14.11
C LEU A 14 -28.32 -26.08 13.46
N PRO A 15 -28.59 -24.95 14.15
CA PRO A 15 -28.64 -23.66 13.45
C PRO A 15 -27.30 -22.89 13.48
N ALA A 16 -26.37 -23.22 14.37
CA ALA A 16 -25.10 -22.49 14.50
C ALA A 16 -24.11 -22.79 13.36
N ILE A 17 -24.10 -24.02 12.84
CA ILE A 17 -23.15 -24.44 11.79
C ILE A 17 -23.60 -23.92 10.40
N ALA A 18 -24.90 -23.79 10.15
CA ALA A 18 -25.42 -23.31 8.87
C ALA A 18 -25.24 -21.79 8.67
N LEU A 19 -25.15 -21.01 9.76
CA LEU A 19 -24.93 -19.56 9.68
C LEU A 19 -23.45 -19.19 9.51
N SER A 20 -22.52 -20.07 9.91
CA SER A 20 -21.07 -19.90 9.68
C SER A 20 -20.65 -20.14 8.22
N SER A 21 -21.47 -20.82 7.42
CA SER A 21 -21.19 -21.07 6.00
C SER A 21 -21.57 -19.93 5.04
N VAL A 22 -22.28 -18.89 5.51
CA VAL A 22 -22.72 -17.76 4.65
C VAL A 22 -21.76 -16.56 4.72
N LEU A 23 -20.82 -16.52 5.67
CA LEU A 23 -19.87 -15.41 5.84
C LEU A 23 -18.57 -15.52 5.00
N LEU A 24 -18.43 -16.54 4.15
CA LEU A 24 -17.22 -16.74 3.34
C LEU A 24 -17.25 -16.10 1.95
N VAL A 25 -18.30 -15.34 1.60
CA VAL A 25 -18.26 -14.45 0.43
C VAL A 25 -18.05 -13.02 0.90
N ALA A 26 -16.92 -12.79 1.58
CA ALA A 26 -16.28 -11.49 1.47
C ALA A 26 -15.67 -11.47 0.06
N GLY A 27 -16.40 -10.93 -0.92
CA GLY A 27 -15.77 -10.50 -2.16
C GLY A 27 -14.60 -9.56 -1.81
N PRO A 28 -13.57 -9.46 -2.67
CA PRO A 28 -12.49 -8.51 -2.41
C PRO A 28 -13.12 -7.13 -2.26
N SER A 29 -12.97 -6.54 -1.08
CA SER A 29 -13.27 -5.15 -0.84
C SER A 29 -12.21 -4.36 -1.61
N GLU A 30 -12.41 -4.14 -2.91
CA GLU A 30 -11.48 -3.45 -3.82
C GLU A 30 -11.49 -1.92 -3.65
N ALA A 31 -11.35 -1.49 -2.40
CA ALA A 31 -10.89 -0.16 -2.04
C ALA A 31 -9.90 -0.37 -0.89
N SER A 32 -8.68 -0.77 -1.24
CA SER A 32 -7.60 -0.96 -0.28
C SER A 32 -6.53 0.08 -0.54
N LEU A 33 -6.30 0.94 0.45
CA LEU A 33 -5.04 1.67 0.49
C LEU A 33 -3.92 0.64 0.68
N VAL A 34 -2.90 0.71 -0.17
CA VAL A 34 -1.72 -0.15 -0.09
C VAL A 34 -0.52 0.72 0.20
N SER A 35 0.22 0.37 1.26
CA SER A 35 1.42 1.08 1.66
C SER A 35 2.65 0.21 1.47
N PHE A 36 3.66 0.76 0.81
CA PHE A 36 4.98 0.16 0.71
C PHE A 36 5.99 0.96 1.51
N SER A 37 6.79 0.27 2.32
CA SER A 37 7.96 0.84 2.99
C SER A 37 9.20 0.50 2.19
N PHE A 38 10.09 1.47 2.08
CA PHE A 38 11.35 1.33 1.35
C PHE A 38 12.52 1.92 2.12
N SER A 39 13.71 1.41 1.84
CA SER A 39 14.96 1.98 2.32
C SER A 39 16.06 1.78 1.29
N GLY A 40 17.10 2.60 1.38
CA GLY A 40 18.17 2.62 0.41
C GLY A 40 19.33 3.52 0.81
N SER A 41 20.17 3.83 -0.16
CA SER A 41 21.35 4.67 -0.01
C SER A 41 21.24 5.93 -0.87
N ILE A 42 21.97 6.97 -0.46
CA ILE A 42 22.25 8.16 -1.28
C ILE A 42 23.46 7.85 -2.16
N GLY A 43 23.32 8.04 -3.46
CA GLY A 43 24.38 7.86 -4.45
C GLY A 43 24.98 9.19 -4.92
N GLU A 44 24.14 10.20 -5.14
CA GLU A 44 24.55 11.48 -5.70
C GLU A 44 23.74 12.63 -5.10
N VAL A 45 24.41 13.75 -4.83
CA VAL A 45 23.81 15.00 -4.35
C VAL A 45 24.27 16.12 -5.26
N GLY A 46 23.31 16.80 -5.88
CA GLY A 46 23.53 17.89 -6.83
C GLY A 46 23.31 19.28 -6.24
N GLY A 47 23.99 20.26 -6.82
CA GLY A 47 23.74 21.68 -6.58
C GLY A 47 24.11 22.14 -5.18
N VAL A 48 23.32 23.07 -4.62
CA VAL A 48 23.62 23.68 -3.30
C VAL A 48 23.38 22.72 -2.13
N LEU A 49 22.87 21.52 -2.38
CA LEU A 49 22.64 20.50 -1.35
C LEU A 49 23.95 19.81 -0.92
N PHE A 50 24.98 19.86 -1.78
CA PHE A 50 26.31 19.37 -1.47
C PHE A 50 27.16 20.48 -0.82
N PRO A 51 27.94 20.19 0.24
CA PRO A 51 28.13 18.87 0.87
C PRO A 51 27.16 18.54 2.00
N THR A 52 26.18 19.41 2.31
CA THR A 52 25.32 19.31 3.50
C THR A 52 24.60 17.97 3.64
N VAL A 53 24.02 17.42 2.56
CA VAL A 53 23.31 16.14 2.61
C VAL A 53 24.28 14.95 2.56
N GLY A 54 25.40 15.08 1.82
CA GLY A 54 26.45 14.06 1.73
C GLY A 54 25.98 12.67 1.28
N THR A 55 26.73 11.64 1.66
CA THR A 55 26.32 10.24 1.50
C THR A 55 25.54 9.76 2.73
N GLY A 56 24.76 8.70 2.59
CA GLY A 56 24.07 8.10 3.73
C GLY A 56 22.86 7.27 3.33
N VAL A 57 21.85 7.27 4.21
CA VAL A 57 20.69 6.38 4.10
C VAL A 57 19.42 7.15 3.80
N MET A 58 18.54 6.47 3.07
CA MET A 58 17.18 6.92 2.83
C MET A 58 16.21 5.86 3.34
N SER A 59 15.12 6.29 3.95
CA SER A 59 13.98 5.42 4.27
C SER A 59 12.68 6.17 4.08
N GLY A 60 11.58 5.43 3.86
CA GLY A 60 10.30 6.05 3.66
C GLY A 60 9.17 5.05 3.49
N ASN A 61 7.98 5.60 3.31
CA ASN A 61 6.80 4.86 2.89
C ASN A 61 6.02 5.65 1.85
N ILE A 62 5.33 4.94 0.97
CA ILE A 62 4.42 5.48 -0.02
C ILE A 62 3.11 4.70 0.03
N THR A 63 1.99 5.40 -0.09
CA THR A 63 0.64 4.82 -0.02
C THR A 63 -0.11 5.14 -1.30
N PHE A 64 -0.73 4.11 -1.86
CA PHE A 64 -1.50 4.16 -3.09
C PHE A 64 -2.95 3.79 -2.84
N ASP A 65 -3.86 4.39 -3.58
CA ASP A 65 -5.24 3.94 -3.71
C ASP A 65 -5.36 3.00 -4.90
N THR A 66 -5.52 1.71 -4.63
CA THR A 66 -5.65 0.68 -5.67
C THR A 66 -7.00 0.71 -6.38
N SER A 67 -7.96 1.51 -5.91
CA SER A 67 -9.23 1.72 -6.60
C SER A 67 -9.13 2.79 -7.70
N THR A 68 -8.00 3.49 -7.78
CA THR A 68 -7.75 4.48 -8.84
C THR A 68 -7.77 3.81 -10.21
N ALA A 69 -8.71 4.22 -11.06
CA ALA A 69 -8.76 3.77 -12.44
C ALA A 69 -7.60 4.39 -13.27
N PRO A 70 -7.07 3.69 -14.27
CA PRO A 70 -6.09 4.29 -15.17
C PRO A 70 -6.75 5.40 -16.01
N ILE A 71 -5.99 6.42 -16.41
CA ILE A 71 -6.53 7.52 -17.25
C ILE A 71 -7.12 6.94 -18.54
N ILE A 72 -6.41 5.99 -19.14
CA ILE A 72 -6.81 5.29 -20.35
C ILE A 72 -7.02 3.82 -19.98
N PRO A 73 -8.22 3.24 -20.18
CA PRO A 73 -8.47 1.84 -19.92
C PRO A 73 -7.44 0.93 -20.62
N GLY A 74 -6.89 -0.03 -19.88
CA GLY A 74 -5.84 -0.95 -20.37
C GLY A 74 -4.42 -0.38 -20.38
N THR A 75 -4.21 0.83 -19.84
CA THR A 75 -2.86 1.39 -19.63
C THR A 75 -2.51 1.42 -18.15
N GLY A 76 -1.23 1.53 -17.82
CA GLY A 76 -0.75 1.59 -16.44
C GLY A 76 -0.54 3.00 -15.89
N LEU A 77 -1.22 4.02 -16.43
CA LEU A 77 -1.09 5.41 -15.95
C LEU A 77 -2.21 5.77 -14.98
N TYR A 78 -1.86 5.92 -13.70
CA TYR A 78 -2.78 6.18 -12.58
C TYR A 78 -2.46 7.51 -11.92
N LEU A 79 -3.08 8.61 -12.35
CA LEU A 79 -2.90 9.92 -11.72
C LEU A 79 -3.70 10.05 -10.44
N ASN A 80 -3.17 10.86 -9.52
CA ASN A 80 -3.79 11.11 -8.21
C ASN A 80 -3.99 9.84 -7.38
N SER A 81 -3.22 8.79 -7.66
CA SER A 81 -3.29 7.50 -6.98
C SER A 81 -2.48 7.47 -5.69
N ILE A 82 -1.56 8.41 -5.46
CA ILE A 82 -0.75 8.45 -4.25
C ILE A 82 -1.46 9.30 -3.20
N THR A 83 -1.77 8.67 -2.07
CA THR A 83 -2.50 9.28 -0.94
C THR A 83 -1.58 9.64 0.23
N GLY A 84 -0.35 9.15 0.23
CA GLY A 84 0.62 9.46 1.27
C GLY A 84 2.05 9.10 0.87
N LEU A 85 3.00 9.87 1.40
CA LEU A 85 4.43 9.69 1.22
C LEU A 85 5.14 10.29 2.43
N ASN A 86 6.10 9.55 2.99
CA ASN A 86 7.03 10.04 3.98
C ASN A 86 8.44 9.58 3.61
N LEU A 87 9.40 10.49 3.72
CA LEU A 87 10.80 10.25 3.42
C LEU A 87 11.65 10.78 4.57
N ASN A 88 12.69 10.03 4.91
CA ASN A 88 13.77 10.44 5.78
C ASN A 88 15.08 10.20 5.04
N ILE A 89 15.80 11.28 4.75
CA ILE A 89 17.11 11.26 4.08
C ILE A 89 18.09 11.93 5.03
N ASN A 90 19.00 11.14 5.62
CA ASN A 90 19.99 11.64 6.58
C ASN A 90 19.41 12.52 7.71
N GLY A 91 18.20 12.21 8.18
CA GLY A 91 17.51 12.97 9.23
C GLY A 91 16.64 14.12 8.71
N HIS A 92 16.70 14.46 7.43
CA HIS A 92 15.77 15.39 6.80
C HIS A 92 14.47 14.69 6.45
N ILE A 93 13.37 15.21 6.98
CA ILE A 93 12.03 14.66 6.76
C ILE A 93 11.33 15.41 5.64
N PHE A 94 10.78 14.65 4.69
CA PHE A 94 9.92 15.14 3.63
C PHE A 94 8.61 14.36 3.62
N SER A 95 7.53 15.05 3.31
CA SER A 95 6.19 14.48 3.32
C SER A 95 5.46 14.78 2.04
N TYR A 96 4.42 14.00 1.77
CA TYR A 96 3.45 14.25 0.73
C TYR A 96 2.96 15.69 0.75
N ALA A 97 2.86 16.29 -0.43
CA ALA A 97 2.18 17.56 -0.62
C ALA A 97 1.16 17.41 -1.75
N SER A 98 0.05 18.13 -1.62
CA SER A 98 -0.93 18.23 -2.69
C SER A 98 -0.27 18.76 -3.96
N GLY A 99 -0.46 18.08 -5.08
CA GLY A 99 0.17 18.42 -6.35
C GLY A 99 0.14 17.26 -7.33
N ALA A 100 0.98 17.35 -8.36
CA ALA A 100 1.11 16.30 -9.36
C ALA A 100 1.64 15.01 -8.71
N ASN A 101 0.86 13.94 -8.80
CA ASN A 101 1.24 12.63 -8.29
C ASN A 101 0.61 11.52 -9.13
N GLY A 102 1.22 10.34 -9.07
CA GLY A 102 0.66 9.16 -9.70
C GLY A 102 1.63 8.00 -9.80
N LEU A 103 1.16 6.96 -10.47
CA LEU A 103 1.88 5.74 -10.78
C LEU A 103 1.87 5.52 -12.29
N LEU A 104 3.01 5.14 -12.84
CA LEU A 104 3.14 4.64 -14.19
C LEU A 104 3.69 3.21 -14.13
N VAL A 105 2.89 2.26 -14.62
CA VAL A 105 3.27 0.87 -14.83
C VAL A 105 3.39 0.64 -16.34
N LEU A 106 4.57 0.24 -16.78
CA LEU A 106 4.79 -0.24 -18.15
C LEU A 106 5.08 -1.73 -18.08
N ASN A 107 4.34 -2.48 -18.89
CA ASN A 107 4.58 -3.88 -19.18
C ASN A 107 4.79 -4.01 -20.68
N SER A 108 5.97 -4.45 -21.07
CA SER A 108 6.33 -4.70 -22.47
C SER A 108 6.41 -6.21 -22.71
N PRO A 109 6.17 -6.69 -23.95
CA PRO A 109 6.40 -8.09 -24.26
C PRO A 109 7.86 -8.48 -23.97
N PRO A 110 8.12 -9.72 -23.51
CA PRO A 110 9.47 -10.19 -23.22
C PRO A 110 10.42 -9.95 -24.38
N LEU A 111 11.61 -9.41 -24.07
CA LEU A 111 12.67 -9.06 -25.04
C LEU A 111 12.30 -7.97 -26.07
N ALA A 112 11.12 -7.36 -25.97
CA ALA A 112 10.63 -6.37 -26.92
C ALA A 112 10.47 -4.96 -26.33
N GLY A 113 10.75 -4.77 -25.04
CA GLY A 113 10.67 -3.46 -24.41
C GLY A 113 11.10 -3.47 -22.94
N VAL A 114 10.76 -2.39 -22.24
CA VAL A 114 11.13 -2.16 -20.84
C VAL A 114 9.90 -2.31 -19.97
N ASP A 115 10.02 -3.12 -18.94
CA ASP A 115 9.09 -3.11 -17.83
C ASP A 115 9.51 -2.04 -16.85
N SER A 116 8.56 -1.23 -16.38
CA SER A 116 8.90 -0.21 -15.38
C SER A 116 7.75 0.12 -14.45
N LEU A 117 8.13 0.49 -13.23
CA LEU A 117 7.24 1.06 -12.23
C LEU A 117 7.82 2.40 -11.82
N THR A 118 7.10 3.48 -12.11
CA THR A 118 7.46 4.83 -11.68
C THR A 118 6.38 5.40 -10.80
N ALA A 119 6.70 5.66 -9.54
CA ALA A 119 5.85 6.42 -8.62
C ALA A 119 6.41 7.82 -8.49
N PHE A 120 5.56 8.85 -8.60
CA PHE A 120 5.99 10.24 -8.49
C PHE A 120 4.99 11.05 -7.67
N SER A 121 5.49 12.01 -6.89
CA SER A 121 4.65 12.88 -6.08
C SER A 121 5.31 14.23 -5.87
N THR A 122 4.52 15.29 -5.80
CA THR A 122 4.92 16.53 -5.14
C THR A 122 5.19 16.26 -3.66
N VAL A 123 6.20 16.93 -3.12
CA VAL A 123 6.64 16.79 -1.72
C VAL A 123 6.87 18.14 -1.07
N THR A 124 6.84 18.16 0.24
CA THR A 124 7.18 19.31 1.08
C THR A 124 8.13 18.89 2.21
N GLY A 125 8.80 19.87 2.82
CA GLY A 125 9.74 19.64 3.91
C GLY A 125 10.56 20.88 4.21
N GLY A 126 11.50 20.75 5.16
CA GLY A 126 12.42 21.82 5.51
C GLY A 126 13.34 22.18 4.35
N ALA A 127 13.66 23.47 4.20
CA ALA A 127 14.65 23.91 3.24
C ALA A 127 16.05 23.42 3.63
N ILE A 128 16.84 23.03 2.64
CA ILE A 128 18.26 22.71 2.81
C ILE A 128 19.04 23.76 2.03
N ASN A 129 19.90 24.51 2.71
CA ASN A 129 20.67 25.61 2.10
C ASN A 129 19.79 26.58 1.26
N GLY A 130 18.58 26.87 1.75
CA GLY A 130 17.67 27.84 1.14
C GLY A 130 16.81 27.31 -0.01
N VAL A 131 16.97 26.04 -0.43
CA VAL A 131 16.10 25.43 -1.46
C VAL A 131 15.09 24.48 -0.83
N LEU A 132 13.85 24.54 -1.32
CA LEU A 132 12.74 23.70 -0.88
C LEU A 132 12.64 22.44 -1.75
N PRO A 133 12.26 21.29 -1.17
CA PRO A 133 11.95 20.08 -1.94
C PRO A 133 10.73 20.33 -2.85
N SER A 134 10.68 19.70 -4.01
CA SER A 134 9.61 19.92 -5.01
C SER A 134 8.94 18.62 -5.45
N SER A 135 9.71 17.60 -5.84
CA SER A 135 9.18 16.34 -6.32
C SER A 135 10.02 15.15 -5.90
N PHE A 136 9.35 14.05 -5.60
CA PHE A 136 9.96 12.75 -5.38
C PHE A 136 9.56 11.80 -6.51
N GLN A 137 10.51 10.97 -6.94
CA GLN A 137 10.29 9.91 -7.90
C GLN A 137 10.99 8.64 -7.43
N LEU A 138 10.29 7.51 -7.49
CA LEU A 138 10.82 6.17 -7.36
C LEU A 138 10.67 5.48 -8.70
N SER A 139 11.72 4.86 -9.22
CA SER A 139 11.72 4.19 -10.51
C SER A 139 12.39 2.83 -10.45
N LEU A 140 11.64 1.80 -10.82
CA LEU A 140 12.12 0.45 -11.05
C LEU A 140 12.05 0.18 -12.55
N SER A 141 13.11 -0.40 -13.14
CA SER A 141 13.10 -0.77 -14.56
C SER A 141 13.80 -2.08 -14.83
N ASP A 142 13.18 -2.92 -15.64
CA ASP A 142 13.73 -4.15 -16.20
C ASP A 142 13.73 -4.07 -17.74
N PRO A 143 14.91 -4.02 -18.38
CA PRO A 143 15.01 -4.01 -19.84
C PRO A 143 14.70 -5.35 -20.48
N SER A 144 14.51 -6.43 -19.70
CA SER A 144 14.19 -7.75 -20.24
C SER A 144 12.71 -7.98 -20.52
N GLY A 145 11.83 -7.16 -19.93
CA GLY A 145 10.37 -7.26 -20.10
C GLY A 145 9.77 -8.47 -19.36
N ASN A 146 10.38 -8.89 -18.24
CA ASN A 146 9.95 -10.07 -17.48
C ASN A 146 9.53 -9.72 -16.05
N ALA A 147 9.52 -8.45 -15.67
CA ALA A 147 9.26 -8.01 -14.31
C ALA A 147 7.75 -7.89 -14.00
N PHE A 148 6.92 -7.63 -15.02
CA PHE A 148 5.47 -7.50 -14.87
C PHE A 148 4.70 -8.44 -15.80
N GLY A 149 3.56 -8.94 -15.30
CA GLY A 149 2.60 -9.73 -16.10
C GLY A 149 1.43 -8.90 -16.63
N ASP A 150 1.20 -7.71 -16.06
CA ASP A 150 0.13 -6.78 -16.42
C ASP A 150 0.55 -5.33 -16.11
N VAL A 151 -0.36 -4.39 -16.36
CA VAL A 151 -0.16 -2.95 -16.07
C VAL A 151 -0.93 -2.48 -14.85
N ASN A 152 -1.47 -3.39 -14.04
CA ASN A 152 -2.31 -3.06 -12.89
C ASN A 152 -1.50 -2.41 -11.77
N VAL A 153 -2.17 -1.63 -10.91
CA VAL A 153 -1.55 -1.10 -9.69
C VAL A 153 -1.07 -2.29 -8.84
N PRO A 154 0.23 -2.36 -8.46
CA PRO A 154 0.74 -3.46 -7.65
C PRO A 154 0.06 -3.47 -6.27
N THR A 155 -0.51 -4.62 -5.90
CA THR A 155 -1.08 -4.85 -4.56
C THR A 155 -0.06 -5.42 -3.57
N ALA A 156 1.08 -5.89 -4.09
CA ALA A 156 2.22 -6.36 -3.32
C ALA A 156 3.50 -5.67 -3.82
N PRO A 157 4.51 -5.46 -2.95
CA PRO A 157 5.78 -4.88 -3.37
C PRO A 157 6.45 -5.80 -4.39
N PRO A 158 6.82 -5.30 -5.59
CA PRO A 158 7.54 -6.12 -6.54
C PRO A 158 8.97 -6.41 -6.05
N SER A 159 9.52 -7.56 -6.41
CA SER A 159 10.88 -7.93 -5.97
C SER A 159 11.91 -7.01 -6.62
N LEU A 160 12.75 -6.36 -5.82
CA LEU A 160 13.83 -5.51 -6.36
C LEU A 160 14.82 -6.30 -7.22
N SER A 161 14.97 -7.61 -6.99
CA SER A 161 15.85 -8.49 -7.80
C SER A 161 15.34 -8.69 -9.23
N SER A 162 14.07 -8.40 -9.51
CA SER A 162 13.48 -8.50 -10.84
C SER A 162 13.83 -7.30 -11.72
N PHE A 163 14.41 -6.24 -11.16
CA PHE A 163 14.73 -5.01 -11.88
C PHE A 163 16.24 -4.80 -11.98
N ALA A 164 16.70 -4.43 -13.17
CA ALA A 164 18.09 -4.04 -13.39
C ALA A 164 18.41 -2.66 -12.79
N ARG A 165 17.39 -1.80 -12.61
CA ARG A 165 17.52 -0.51 -11.92
C ARG A 165 16.43 -0.33 -10.88
N ASN A 166 16.82 0.18 -9.73
CA ASN A 166 15.97 0.40 -8.56
C ASN A 166 16.33 1.75 -7.91
N GLN A 167 16.01 2.83 -8.61
CA GLN A 167 16.47 4.18 -8.28
C GLN A 167 15.37 5.02 -7.63
N TRP A 168 15.81 6.04 -6.89
CA TRP A 168 14.93 7.08 -6.38
C TRP A 168 15.60 8.45 -6.55
N ARG A 169 14.78 9.49 -6.64
CA ARG A 169 15.21 10.87 -6.81
C ARG A 169 14.31 11.80 -6.00
N LEU A 170 14.93 12.76 -5.32
CA LEU A 170 14.27 13.90 -4.71
C LEU A 170 14.83 15.16 -5.36
N ASP A 171 13.96 15.93 -6.00
CA ASP A 171 14.29 17.23 -6.58
C ASP A 171 13.95 18.36 -5.63
N PHE A 172 14.70 19.45 -5.77
CA PHE A 172 14.49 20.70 -5.07
C PHE A 172 14.24 21.82 -6.08
N GLY A 173 13.71 22.95 -5.62
CA GLY A 173 13.52 24.13 -6.46
C GLY A 173 14.82 24.60 -7.13
N GLY A 174 14.68 25.13 -8.34
CA GLY A 174 15.80 25.57 -9.18
C GLY A 174 16.44 24.43 -9.99
N THR A 175 17.39 24.77 -10.86
CA THR A 175 18.05 23.80 -11.73
C THR A 175 19.26 23.17 -11.04
N GLY A 176 19.36 21.84 -11.07
CA GLY A 176 20.55 21.11 -10.61
C GLY A 176 20.59 20.75 -9.12
N ASN A 177 19.54 21.05 -8.35
CA ASN A 177 19.43 20.68 -6.95
C ASN A 177 18.62 19.38 -6.82
N TYR A 178 19.31 18.27 -6.53
CA TYR A 178 18.68 16.96 -6.43
C TYR A 178 19.45 16.03 -5.50
N ILE A 179 18.78 14.98 -5.05
CA ILE A 179 19.39 13.85 -4.34
C ILE A 179 18.92 12.59 -5.07
N VAL A 180 19.85 11.73 -5.45
CA VAL A 180 19.57 10.47 -6.16
C VAL A 180 20.20 9.32 -5.40
N GLY A 181 19.58 8.15 -5.50
CA GLY A 181 20.10 6.96 -4.86
C GLY A 181 19.48 5.68 -5.36
N SER A 182 19.78 4.60 -4.65
CA SER A 182 19.28 3.26 -4.96
C SER A 182 18.50 2.68 -3.79
N LEU A 183 17.52 1.84 -4.08
CA LEU A 183 16.75 1.10 -3.09
C LEU A 183 17.49 -0.18 -2.72
N ALA A 184 17.50 -0.50 -1.43
CA ALA A 184 17.99 -1.77 -0.89
C ALA A 184 16.82 -2.70 -0.51
N HIS A 185 15.71 -2.13 -0.02
CA HIS A 185 14.55 -2.88 0.44
C HIS A 185 13.25 -2.22 0.00
N LEU A 186 12.26 -3.05 -0.33
CA LEU A 186 10.88 -2.67 -0.63
C LEU A 186 9.96 -3.74 -0.03
N THR A 187 9.07 -3.33 0.87
CA THR A 187 8.26 -4.25 1.69
C THR A 187 6.84 -3.72 1.85
N ALA A 188 5.87 -4.63 2.01
CA ALA A 188 4.50 -4.27 2.32
C ALA A 188 4.41 -3.79 3.77
N VAL A 189 3.64 -2.74 4.02
CA VAL A 189 3.27 -2.36 5.37
C VAL A 189 1.96 -3.08 5.71
N PRO A 190 1.96 -4.00 6.71
CA PRO A 190 0.73 -4.65 7.13
C PRO A 190 -0.28 -3.60 7.61
N LEU A 191 -1.55 -3.77 7.24
CA LEU A 191 -2.61 -2.93 7.79
C LEU A 191 -2.58 -3.02 9.32
N PRO A 192 -2.75 -1.91 10.06
CA PRO A 192 -2.75 -1.94 11.51
C PRO A 192 -3.76 -2.96 12.04
N ALA A 193 -3.34 -3.82 12.97
CA ALA A 193 -4.19 -4.86 13.56
C ALA A 193 -5.50 -4.29 14.15
N ALA A 194 -5.48 -3.02 14.56
CA ALA A 194 -6.67 -2.29 15.02
C ALA A 194 -7.77 -2.19 13.96
N VAL A 195 -7.43 -2.04 12.67
CA VAL A 195 -8.42 -2.00 11.57
C VAL A 195 -9.07 -3.39 11.40
N LEU A 196 -8.27 -4.45 11.48
CA LEU A 196 -8.76 -5.83 11.43
C LEU A 196 -9.63 -6.18 12.64
N LEU A 197 -9.21 -5.76 13.84
CA LEU A 197 -9.97 -5.95 15.09
C LEU A 197 -11.25 -5.12 15.13
N PHE A 198 -11.23 -3.90 14.59
CA PHE A 198 -12.42 -3.07 14.44
C PHE A 198 -13.42 -3.72 13.48
N GLY A 199 -12.95 -4.19 12.32
CA GLY A 199 -13.79 -4.92 11.36
C GLY A 199 -14.40 -6.19 11.96
N ALA A 200 -13.58 -7.02 12.61
CA ALA A 200 -14.04 -8.23 13.30
C ALA A 200 -15.03 -7.92 14.44
N GLY A 201 -14.76 -6.85 15.20
CA GLY A 201 -15.62 -6.39 16.29
C GLY A 201 -16.99 -5.93 15.79
N LEU A 202 -17.05 -5.22 14.66
CA LEU A 202 -18.31 -4.77 14.06
C LEU A 202 -19.15 -5.95 13.56
N ILE A 203 -18.53 -6.95 12.94
CA ILE A 203 -19.20 -8.20 12.52
C ILE A 203 -19.76 -8.94 13.76
N SER A 204 -18.97 -9.04 14.82
CA SER A 204 -19.40 -9.65 16.09
C SER A 204 -20.60 -8.91 16.71
N LEU A 205 -20.60 -7.58 16.68
CA LEU A 205 -21.67 -6.76 17.26
C LEU A 205 -23.00 -6.92 16.49
N VAL A 206 -22.95 -6.93 15.15
CA VAL A 206 -24.14 -7.18 14.32
C VAL A 206 -24.70 -8.59 14.55
N GLY A 207 -23.82 -9.59 14.69
CA GLY A 207 -24.21 -10.97 15.02
C GLY A 207 -24.88 -11.10 16.40
N LEU A 208 -24.40 -10.38 17.41
CA LEU A 208 -24.97 -10.38 18.76
C LEU A 208 -26.27 -9.55 18.87
N GLY A 209 -26.38 -8.43 18.16
CA GLY A 209 -27.56 -7.56 18.18
C GLY A 209 -28.81 -8.20 17.57
N ALA A 210 -28.66 -8.98 16.50
CA ALA A 210 -29.77 -9.68 15.84
C ALA A 210 -30.31 -10.88 16.65
N GLY A 211 -29.48 -11.48 17.52
CA GLY A 211 -29.88 -12.59 18.40
C GLY A 211 -30.46 -12.14 19.74
N GLY A 212 -29.97 -11.04 20.31
CA GLY A 212 -30.38 -10.53 21.62
C GLY A 212 -31.81 -9.98 21.67
N LEU A 213 -32.25 -9.26 20.63
CA LEU A 213 -33.61 -8.69 20.61
C LEU A 213 -34.73 -9.73 20.41
N ARG A 214 -34.43 -10.90 19.84
CA ARG A 214 -35.43 -11.96 19.63
C ARG A 214 -35.79 -12.66 20.94
N ASN A 215 -34.87 -12.70 21.92
CA ASN A 215 -35.14 -13.23 23.25
C ASN A 215 -35.92 -12.25 24.16
N LEU A 216 -35.91 -10.95 23.86
CA LEU A 216 -36.66 -9.95 24.63
C LEU A 216 -38.14 -9.84 24.20
N ARG A 217 -38.52 -10.33 23.01
CA ARG A 217 -39.92 -10.37 22.54
C ARG A 217 -40.70 -11.64 22.93
N GLY A 218 -40.02 -12.68 23.43
CA GLY A 218 -40.66 -13.91 23.93
C GLY A 218 -40.97 -13.90 25.43
N ALA A 219 -40.51 -12.89 26.16
CA ALA A 219 -40.74 -12.73 27.60
C ALA A 219 -41.89 -11.72 27.86
N LYS A 220 -43.06 -11.98 27.29
CA LYS A 220 -44.33 -11.48 27.82
C LYS A 220 -45.28 -12.67 27.94
N ALA A 221 -45.49 -13.07 29.18
CA ALA A 221 -46.58 -13.94 29.62
C ALA A 221 -47.94 -13.26 29.35
#